data_AF-A0A7Y3BRH6-F1
#
_entry.id   AF-A0A7Y3BRH6-F1
#
_cell.length_a   1.000
_cell.length_b   1.000
_cell.length_c   1.000
_cell.angle_alpha   90.00
_cell.angle_beta   90.00
_cell.angle_gamma   90.00
#
_symmetry.space_group_name_H-M   'P 1'
#
loop_
_entity.id
_entity.type
_entity.pdbx_description
1 polymer ?
#
loop_
_entity_poly.entity_id
_entity_poly.type
_entity_poly.pdbx_seq_one_letter_code
_entity_poly.pdbx_strand_id
1 'polypeptide(L)'
;MCSSYIKLSFLGLVLAVAACGDDGEYEFGFNTTGIEFELFDPTEGVHPSKVTLSNPRNPFRQSGVSDDTKFAIIGDGGNAGAFYAWATILAEIPIGENQFFTAIKLRDLYLSNEVAEEDRDTVRQMAIDGFQVVLDCFPESLLFDASGTFGQSLATLSFGQILDLGGVVQGDWRVVEDSLGNPTAVRSTGLQGQDRDFACR
;
A
#
# COMPACT_ATOMS: atom_id res chain seq x y z
N MET A 1 -39.36 -59.79 19.27
CA MET A 1 -38.11 -59.02 19.41
C MET A 1 -37.86 -58.32 18.08
N CYS A 2 -37.50 -57.04 18.13
CA CYS A 2 -37.67 -55.99 17.12
C CYS A 2 -37.26 -56.35 15.68
N SER A 3 -38.17 -56.06 14.73
CA SER A 3 -37.82 -55.85 13.32
C SER A 3 -38.23 -54.42 12.97
N SER A 4 -37.24 -53.55 12.84
CA SER A 4 -37.43 -52.13 12.50
C SER A 4 -37.75 -51.98 11.01
N TYR A 5 -38.87 -51.33 10.72
CA TYR A 5 -39.31 -50.98 9.39
C TYR A 5 -38.45 -49.85 8.82
N ILE A 6 -37.68 -50.16 7.77
CA ILE A 6 -37.08 -49.15 6.88
C ILE A 6 -38.21 -48.64 5.98
N LYS A 7 -38.78 -47.48 6.31
CA LYS A 7 -39.61 -46.73 5.36
C LYS A 7 -38.70 -45.87 4.48
N LEU A 8 -38.36 -46.40 3.31
CA LEU A 8 -37.96 -45.60 2.15
C LEU A 8 -39.07 -44.59 1.87
N SER A 9 -38.84 -43.31 2.20
CA SER A 9 -39.65 -42.21 1.68
C SER A 9 -38.86 -41.56 0.56
N PHE A 10 -39.30 -41.85 -0.68
CA PHE A 10 -38.97 -41.06 -1.86
C PHE A 10 -39.47 -39.63 -1.62
N LEU A 11 -38.55 -38.68 -1.47
CA LEU A 11 -38.84 -37.27 -1.68
C LEU A 11 -37.78 -36.71 -2.60
N GLY A 12 -38.16 -36.58 -3.87
CA GLY A 12 -37.39 -35.85 -4.86
C GLY A 12 -37.39 -34.37 -4.52
N LEU A 13 -36.22 -33.75 -4.62
CA LEU A 13 -36.10 -32.34 -4.93
C LEU A 13 -34.88 -32.18 -5.84
N VAL A 14 -35.18 -32.06 -7.14
CA VAL A 14 -34.23 -31.65 -8.17
C VAL A 14 -33.88 -30.18 -7.87
N LEU A 15 -32.73 -29.95 -7.24
CA LEU A 15 -32.10 -28.64 -7.15
C LEU A 15 -31.25 -28.44 -8.41
N ALA A 16 -31.91 -28.19 -9.54
CA ALA A 16 -31.28 -27.59 -10.71
C ALA A 16 -31.42 -26.07 -10.58
N VAL A 17 -30.64 -25.48 -9.68
CA VAL A 17 -30.45 -24.03 -9.70
C VAL A 17 -29.41 -23.77 -10.78
N ALA A 18 -29.88 -23.21 -11.89
CA ALA A 18 -29.03 -22.65 -12.91
C ALA A 18 -28.16 -21.56 -12.27
N ALA A 19 -26.92 -21.89 -11.98
CA ALA A 19 -25.88 -20.90 -11.78
C ALA A 19 -25.51 -20.35 -13.16
N CYS A 20 -26.36 -19.45 -13.69
CA CYS A 20 -25.88 -18.42 -14.60
C CYS A 20 -25.06 -17.48 -13.74
N GLY A 21 -23.77 -17.78 -13.59
CA GLY A 21 -22.80 -16.74 -13.29
C GLY A 21 -22.84 -15.76 -14.46
N ASP A 22 -22.90 -14.47 -14.15
CA ASP A 22 -22.78 -13.41 -15.14
C ASP A 22 -21.57 -13.69 -16.05
N ASP A 23 -21.70 -13.31 -17.32
CA ASP A 23 -20.62 -13.43 -18.30
C ASP A 23 -19.34 -12.84 -17.69
N GLY A 24 -18.29 -13.65 -17.58
CA GLY A 24 -17.02 -13.21 -17.02
C GLY A 24 -16.51 -12.02 -17.83
N GLU A 25 -16.34 -10.88 -17.16
CA GLU A 25 -15.72 -9.72 -17.76
C GLU A 25 -14.25 -10.07 -18.05
N TYR A 26 -13.84 -9.95 -19.30
CA TYR A 26 -12.46 -10.17 -19.70
C TYR A 26 -11.62 -8.99 -19.21
N GLU A 27 -11.01 -9.13 -18.03
CA GLU A 27 -9.91 -8.26 -17.67
C GLU A 27 -8.69 -8.64 -18.51
N PHE A 28 -8.31 -7.76 -19.43
CA PHE A 28 -7.05 -7.90 -20.15
C PHE A 28 -5.91 -7.59 -19.18
N GLY A 29 -5.15 -8.63 -18.82
CA GLY A 29 -3.89 -8.46 -18.11
C GLY A 29 -2.96 -7.55 -18.90
N PHE A 30 -2.45 -6.51 -18.25
CA PHE A 30 -1.43 -5.63 -18.82
C PHE A 30 -0.06 -6.31 -18.66
N ASN A 31 0.79 -6.21 -19.69
CA ASN A 31 2.15 -6.74 -19.58
C ASN A 31 2.99 -5.77 -18.73
N THR A 32 3.38 -6.23 -17.55
CA THR A 32 4.24 -5.48 -16.62
C THR A 32 5.73 -5.70 -16.81
N THR A 33 6.09 -6.61 -17.70
CA THR A 33 7.48 -6.98 -17.94
C THR A 33 8.23 -5.80 -18.56
N GLY A 34 9.36 -5.43 -17.95
CA GLY A 34 10.24 -4.37 -18.48
C GLY A 34 9.75 -2.95 -18.20
N ILE A 35 8.83 -2.76 -17.25
CA ILE A 35 8.58 -1.42 -16.71
C ILE A 35 9.84 -0.98 -15.96
N GLU A 36 10.35 0.18 -16.35
CA GLU A 36 11.48 0.84 -15.68
C GLU A 36 11.00 2.11 -14.99
N PHE A 37 11.65 2.45 -13.89
CA PHE A 37 11.42 3.71 -13.20
C PHE A 37 12.22 4.82 -13.89
N GLU A 38 11.58 5.96 -14.12
CA GLU A 38 12.21 7.18 -14.61
C GLU A 38 11.71 8.31 -13.74
N LEU A 39 12.61 9.13 -13.19
CA LEU A 39 12.21 10.26 -12.36
C LEU A 39 11.41 11.25 -13.20
N PHE A 40 10.15 11.45 -12.84
CA PHE A 40 9.26 12.39 -13.53
C PHE A 40 9.06 13.68 -12.72
N ASP A 41 8.82 13.56 -11.43
CA ASP A 41 8.64 14.68 -10.51
C ASP A 41 9.12 14.28 -9.09
N PRO A 42 9.84 15.15 -8.35
CA PRO A 42 10.32 14.86 -7.00
C PRO A 42 9.21 14.63 -5.96
N THR A 43 7.95 14.87 -6.29
CA THR A 43 6.79 14.62 -5.42
C THR A 43 5.98 13.40 -5.85
N GLU A 44 6.37 12.70 -6.93
CA GLU A 44 5.62 11.53 -7.39
C GLU A 44 5.62 10.41 -6.34
N GLY A 45 4.42 9.94 -5.98
CA GLY A 45 4.25 8.93 -4.94
C GLY A 45 4.36 9.47 -3.50
N VAL A 46 4.40 10.79 -3.33
CA VAL A 46 4.37 11.46 -2.03
C VAL A 46 3.06 12.26 -1.91
N HIS A 47 2.15 11.82 -1.05
CA HIS A 47 0.89 12.52 -0.79
C HIS A 47 1.16 13.93 -0.24
N PRO A 48 0.43 14.98 -0.68
CA PRO A 48 -0.82 14.95 -1.47
C PRO A 48 -0.65 14.98 -3.00
N SER A 49 0.57 14.80 -3.51
CA SER A 49 0.80 14.90 -4.95
C SER A 49 0.05 13.84 -5.75
N LYS A 50 -0.54 14.26 -6.88
CA LYS A 50 -1.22 13.39 -7.84
C LYS A 50 -0.52 13.33 -9.19
N VAL A 51 0.72 13.83 -9.28
CA VAL A 51 1.48 13.94 -10.54
C VAL A 51 1.67 12.59 -11.24
N THR A 52 1.58 11.48 -10.51
CA THR A 52 1.66 10.12 -11.09
C THR A 52 0.56 9.83 -12.11
N LEU A 53 -0.62 10.46 -11.98
CA LEU A 53 -1.72 10.34 -12.94
C LEU A 53 -1.45 11.09 -14.26
N SER A 54 -0.42 11.95 -14.26
CA SER A 54 0.05 12.68 -15.45
C SER A 54 1.36 12.12 -16.00
N ASN A 55 2.01 11.18 -15.30
CA ASN A 55 3.27 10.60 -15.74
C ASN A 55 3.06 9.74 -17.00
N PRO A 56 3.69 10.07 -18.14
CA PRO A 56 3.56 9.32 -19.38
C PRO A 56 4.14 7.88 -19.29
N ARG A 57 4.97 7.59 -18.30
CA ARG A 57 5.56 6.26 -18.03
C ARG A 57 4.70 5.39 -17.13
N ASN A 58 3.82 5.98 -16.32
CA ASN A 58 2.89 5.22 -15.49
C ASN A 58 1.88 4.50 -16.39
N PRO A 59 1.85 3.15 -16.43
CA PRO A 59 0.91 2.41 -17.26
C PRO A 59 -0.53 2.41 -16.69
N PHE A 60 -0.70 2.79 -15.43
CA PHE A 60 -1.99 2.76 -14.73
C PHE A 60 -2.74 4.08 -14.75
N ARG A 61 -2.12 5.16 -15.29
CA ARG A 61 -2.65 6.52 -15.24
C ARG A 61 -4.07 6.71 -15.80
N GLN A 62 -4.55 5.79 -16.64
CA GLN A 62 -5.85 5.85 -17.33
C GLN A 62 -6.79 4.70 -16.98
N SER A 63 -6.28 3.63 -16.38
CA SER A 63 -7.03 2.38 -16.19
C SER A 63 -7.41 2.13 -14.73
N GLY A 64 -6.89 2.95 -13.80
CA GLY A 64 -7.06 2.75 -12.36
C GLY A 64 -6.37 1.47 -11.89
N VAL A 65 -6.19 1.36 -10.58
CA VAL A 65 -5.84 0.09 -9.92
C VAL A 65 -6.81 -0.07 -8.77
N SER A 66 -7.51 -1.20 -8.70
CA SER A 66 -8.45 -1.45 -7.61
C SER A 66 -7.75 -1.97 -6.36
N ASP A 67 -8.40 -1.82 -5.21
CA ASP A 67 -7.88 -2.35 -3.94
C ASP A 67 -7.71 -3.88 -3.98
N ASP A 68 -8.53 -4.57 -4.79
CA ASP A 68 -8.48 -6.02 -4.99
C ASP A 68 -7.33 -6.46 -5.90
N THR A 69 -6.98 -5.65 -6.92
CA THR A 69 -5.94 -6.00 -7.88
C THR A 69 -4.54 -5.58 -7.42
N LYS A 70 -4.42 -4.59 -6.51
CA LYS A 70 -3.15 -4.02 -6.08
C LYS A 70 -2.11 -5.05 -5.64
N PHE A 71 -2.52 -6.09 -4.91
CA PHE A 71 -1.61 -7.11 -4.42
C PHE A 71 -1.15 -8.08 -5.52
N ALA A 72 -1.95 -8.29 -6.57
CA ALA A 72 -1.56 -9.12 -7.71
C ALA A 72 -0.49 -8.43 -8.58
N ILE A 73 -0.55 -7.09 -8.71
CA ILE A 73 0.41 -6.31 -9.52
C ILE A 73 1.83 -6.33 -8.90
N ILE A 74 1.93 -6.53 -7.59
CA ILE A 74 3.21 -6.58 -6.85
C ILE A 74 4.07 -7.78 -7.25
N GLY A 75 3.45 -8.89 -7.66
CA GLY A 75 4.16 -10.14 -7.98
C GLY A 75 4.93 -10.08 -9.31
N ASP A 76 4.36 -9.39 -10.30
CA ASP A 76 4.78 -9.53 -11.70
C ASP A 76 5.39 -8.26 -12.31
N GLY A 77 5.30 -7.10 -11.65
CA GLY A 77 5.74 -5.81 -12.22
C GLY A 77 7.09 -5.26 -11.79
N GLY A 78 7.87 -6.02 -11.01
CA GLY A 78 9.12 -5.52 -10.45
C GLY A 78 8.92 -4.30 -9.55
N ASN A 79 10.00 -3.63 -9.14
CA ASN A 79 9.90 -2.49 -8.22
C ASN A 79 9.22 -1.29 -8.89
N ALA A 80 9.51 -1.02 -10.16
CA ALA A 80 8.92 0.10 -10.90
C ALA A 80 7.41 -0.09 -11.17
N GLY A 81 6.98 -1.26 -11.64
CA GLY A 81 5.55 -1.54 -11.84
C GLY A 81 4.77 -1.48 -10.53
N ALA A 82 5.31 -2.03 -9.45
CA ALA A 82 4.70 -1.93 -8.13
C ALA A 82 4.68 -0.49 -7.60
N PHE A 83 5.73 0.31 -7.83
CA PHE A 83 5.72 1.74 -7.50
C PHE A 83 4.56 2.45 -8.19
N TYR A 84 4.44 2.33 -9.52
CA TYR A 84 3.39 3.01 -10.26
C TYR A 84 1.99 2.55 -9.84
N ALA A 85 1.81 1.27 -9.53
CA ALA A 85 0.55 0.77 -9.02
C ALA A 85 0.18 1.42 -7.68
N TRP A 86 1.08 1.35 -6.69
CA TRP A 86 0.84 1.95 -5.36
C TRP A 86 0.67 3.46 -5.41
N ALA A 87 1.48 4.16 -6.22
CA ALA A 87 1.36 5.60 -6.40
C ALA A 87 0.01 5.99 -7.03
N THR A 88 -0.47 5.22 -8.01
CA THR A 88 -1.78 5.44 -8.65
C THR A 88 -2.92 5.29 -7.65
N ILE A 89 -2.92 4.19 -6.88
CA ILE A 89 -3.94 3.98 -5.84
C ILE A 89 -3.82 5.06 -4.76
N LEU A 90 -2.62 5.46 -4.36
CA LEU A 90 -2.42 6.54 -3.38
C LEU A 90 -3.06 7.85 -3.84
N ALA A 91 -2.93 8.20 -5.13
CA ALA A 91 -3.52 9.41 -5.69
C ALA A 91 -5.08 9.39 -5.68
N GLU A 92 -5.67 8.20 -5.70
CA GLU A 92 -7.13 7.98 -5.67
C GLU A 92 -7.66 7.81 -4.24
N ILE A 93 -6.96 7.01 -3.43
CA ILE A 93 -7.29 6.57 -2.08
C ILE A 93 -6.11 6.91 -1.15
N PRO A 94 -6.07 8.13 -0.59
CA PRO A 94 -4.95 8.58 0.23
C PRO A 94 -5.04 8.02 1.66
N ILE A 95 -4.61 6.77 1.83
CA ILE A 95 -4.52 6.09 3.13
C ILE A 95 -3.07 5.72 3.45
N GLY A 96 -2.77 5.52 4.75
CA GLY A 96 -1.41 5.23 5.21
C GLY A 96 -0.79 3.99 4.60
N GLU A 97 -1.57 2.94 4.32
CA GLU A 97 -1.09 1.73 3.65
C GLU A 97 -0.53 2.05 2.25
N ASN A 98 -1.30 2.78 1.44
CA ASN A 98 -0.90 3.14 0.08
C ASN A 98 0.33 4.05 0.08
N GLN A 99 0.42 4.99 1.03
CA GLN A 99 1.61 5.84 1.16
C GLN A 99 2.83 5.03 1.59
N PHE A 100 2.65 4.13 2.57
CA PHE A 100 3.72 3.29 3.08
C PHE A 100 4.30 2.39 1.99
N PHE A 101 3.44 1.68 1.24
CA PHE A 101 3.94 0.79 0.19
C PHE A 101 4.49 1.53 -1.03
N THR A 102 3.97 2.72 -1.36
CA THR A 102 4.61 3.60 -2.35
C THR A 102 6.04 3.97 -1.93
N ALA A 103 6.23 4.38 -0.67
CA ALA A 103 7.54 4.74 -0.12
C ALA A 103 8.50 3.53 -0.05
N ILE A 104 7.99 2.35 0.30
CA ILE A 104 8.74 1.08 0.23
C ILE A 104 9.27 0.85 -1.18
N LYS A 105 8.47 1.10 -2.23
CA LYS A 105 8.94 0.86 -3.60
C LYS A 105 9.95 1.90 -4.07
N LEU A 106 9.86 3.16 -3.66
CA LEU A 106 10.92 4.14 -3.88
C LEU A 106 12.24 3.71 -3.18
N ARG A 107 12.16 3.24 -1.93
CA ARG A 107 13.30 2.67 -1.21
C ARG A 107 13.90 1.48 -1.96
N ASP A 108 13.07 0.53 -2.40
CA ASP A 108 13.52 -0.68 -3.09
C ASP A 108 14.20 -0.35 -4.43
N LEU A 109 13.66 0.61 -5.19
CA LEU A 109 14.28 1.14 -6.41
C LEU A 109 15.68 1.71 -6.13
N TYR A 110 15.79 2.54 -5.08
CA TYR A 110 17.07 3.12 -4.65
C TYR A 110 18.08 2.05 -4.24
N LEU A 111 17.69 1.11 -3.36
CA LEU A 111 18.58 0.07 -2.83
C LEU A 111 19.00 -0.95 -3.89
N SER A 112 18.13 -1.23 -4.87
CA SER A 112 18.40 -2.21 -5.94
C SER A 112 19.15 -1.63 -7.14
N ASN A 113 19.48 -0.34 -7.13
CA ASN A 113 20.09 0.37 -8.25
C ASN A 113 19.25 0.35 -9.54
N GLU A 114 17.93 0.40 -9.41
CA GLU A 114 16.97 0.48 -10.52
C GLU A 114 16.60 1.94 -10.88
N VAL A 115 17.53 2.86 -10.61
CA VAL A 115 17.38 4.31 -10.82
C VAL A 115 18.67 4.83 -11.45
N ALA A 116 18.55 5.77 -12.39
CA ALA A 116 19.69 6.47 -12.98
C ALA A 116 20.59 7.09 -11.90
N GLU A 117 21.91 7.08 -12.10
CA GLU A 117 22.88 7.46 -11.06
C GLU A 117 22.66 8.89 -10.55
N GLU A 118 22.35 9.81 -11.46
CA GLU A 118 22.05 11.21 -11.21
C GLU A 118 20.78 11.44 -10.38
N ASP A 119 19.83 10.50 -10.40
CA ASP A 119 18.52 10.64 -9.73
C ASP A 119 18.46 9.92 -8.38
N ARG A 120 19.49 9.14 -8.03
CA ARG A 120 19.48 8.26 -6.84
C ARG A 120 19.21 9.00 -5.54
N ASP A 121 19.85 10.15 -5.35
CA ASP A 121 19.66 10.95 -4.13
C ASP A 121 18.24 11.54 -4.07
N THR A 122 17.68 11.95 -5.21
CA THR A 122 16.30 12.42 -5.30
C THR A 122 15.33 11.30 -4.94
N VAL A 123 15.48 10.11 -5.50
CA VAL A 123 14.60 8.96 -5.20
C VAL A 123 14.73 8.50 -3.74
N ARG A 124 15.94 8.54 -3.17
CA ARG A 124 16.13 8.29 -1.73
C ARG A 124 15.34 9.30 -0.90
N GLN A 125 15.41 10.58 -1.26
CA GLN A 125 14.68 11.64 -0.56
C GLN A 125 13.17 11.47 -0.71
N MET A 126 12.67 11.12 -1.90
CA MET A 126 11.25 10.82 -2.13
C MET A 126 10.76 9.68 -1.21
N ALA A 127 11.56 8.62 -1.02
CA ALA A 127 11.22 7.55 -0.10
C ALA A 127 11.13 8.05 1.36
N ILE A 128 12.11 8.85 1.80
CA ILE A 128 12.12 9.48 3.13
C ILE A 128 10.89 10.36 3.33
N ASP A 129 10.58 11.21 2.36
CA ASP A 129 9.43 12.11 2.41
C ASP A 129 8.12 11.31 2.45
N GLY A 130 8.01 10.25 1.64
CA GLY A 130 6.86 9.34 1.67
C GLY A 130 6.67 8.67 3.03
N PHE A 131 7.74 8.19 3.67
CA PHE A 131 7.65 7.67 5.04
C PHE A 131 7.30 8.76 6.06
N GLN A 132 7.83 9.97 5.92
CA GLN A 132 7.51 11.10 6.79
C GLN A 132 6.01 11.47 6.68
N VAL A 133 5.42 11.38 5.49
CA VAL A 133 3.97 11.57 5.31
C VAL A 133 3.15 10.51 6.06
N VAL A 134 3.62 9.27 6.17
CA VAL A 134 2.93 8.26 7.03
C VAL A 134 2.89 8.73 8.48
N LEU A 135 3.98 9.28 9.00
CA LEU A 135 4.04 9.83 10.35
C LEU A 135 3.06 11.00 10.48
N ASP A 136 3.16 11.99 9.60
CA ASP A 136 2.45 13.26 9.80
C ASP A 136 0.96 13.20 9.43
N CYS A 137 0.60 12.43 8.40
CA CYS A 137 -0.75 12.38 7.85
C CYS A 137 -1.52 11.12 8.23
N PHE A 138 -0.83 10.01 8.48
CA PHE A 138 -1.45 8.71 8.70
C PHE A 138 -0.99 7.99 9.99
N PRO A 139 -0.80 8.69 11.13
CA PRO A 139 -0.10 8.16 12.30
C PRO A 139 -0.75 6.93 12.95
N GLU A 140 -2.07 6.83 12.84
CA GLU A 140 -2.87 5.74 13.43
C GLU A 140 -3.03 4.54 12.49
N SER A 141 -2.40 4.56 11.31
CA SER A 141 -2.54 3.47 10.34
C SER A 141 -1.82 2.22 10.81
N LEU A 142 -2.51 1.09 10.69
CA LEU A 142 -2.02 -0.22 11.08
C LEU A 142 -1.92 -1.12 9.86
N LEU A 143 -0.85 -1.90 9.80
CA LEU A 143 -0.74 -3.06 8.92
C LEU A 143 -1.13 -4.31 9.70
N PHE A 144 -2.13 -5.04 9.23
CA PHE A 144 -2.54 -6.29 9.84
C PHE A 144 -1.88 -7.48 9.16
N ASP A 145 -1.58 -8.52 9.95
CA ASP A 145 -1.20 -9.81 9.42
C ASP A 145 -2.38 -10.52 8.72
N ALA A 146 -2.10 -11.64 8.05
CA ALA A 146 -3.12 -12.42 7.34
C ALA A 146 -4.25 -12.95 8.27
N SER A 147 -4.01 -12.99 9.58
CA SER A 147 -5.01 -13.37 10.58
C SER A 147 -5.87 -12.19 11.07
N GLY A 148 -5.54 -10.96 10.69
CA GLY A 148 -6.21 -9.73 11.16
C GLY A 148 -6.00 -9.45 12.66
N THR A 149 -5.12 -10.21 13.33
CA THR A 149 -5.03 -10.23 14.79
C THR A 149 -3.88 -9.40 15.32
N PHE A 150 -2.81 -9.24 14.54
CA PHE A 150 -1.65 -8.45 14.92
C PHE A 150 -1.50 -7.22 14.02
N GLY A 151 -1.70 -6.04 14.61
CA GLY A 151 -1.52 -4.76 13.94
C GLY A 151 -0.15 -4.16 14.24
N GLN A 152 0.62 -3.86 13.21
CA GLN A 152 1.87 -3.08 13.32
C GLN A 152 1.59 -1.62 12.97
N SER A 153 2.05 -0.69 13.80
CA SER A 153 1.95 0.75 13.50
C SER A 153 2.83 1.09 12.30
N LEU A 154 2.19 1.58 11.23
CA LEU A 154 2.90 2.06 10.05
C LEU A 154 3.78 3.28 10.37
N ALA A 155 3.39 4.11 11.35
CA ALA A 155 4.22 5.23 11.81
C ALA A 155 5.53 4.73 12.44
N THR A 156 5.47 3.70 13.29
CA THR A 156 6.68 3.08 13.88
C THR A 156 7.58 2.49 12.80
N LEU A 157 7.00 1.74 11.85
CA LEU A 157 7.77 1.17 10.76
C LEU A 157 8.42 2.25 9.90
N SER A 158 7.67 3.28 9.53
CA SER A 158 8.14 4.41 8.72
C SER A 158 9.25 5.20 9.42
N PHE A 159 9.16 5.38 10.75
CA PHE A 159 10.22 6.00 11.54
C PHE A 159 11.54 5.24 11.37
N GLY A 160 11.49 3.92 11.48
CA GLY A 160 12.66 3.06 11.25
C GLY A 160 13.20 3.19 9.82
N GLN A 161 12.32 3.18 8.81
CA GLN A 161 12.72 3.29 7.41
C GLN A 161 13.41 4.61 7.07
N ILE A 162 12.98 5.73 7.67
CA ILE A 162 13.65 7.03 7.50
C ILE A 162 15.09 6.94 8.00
N LEU A 163 15.31 6.35 9.18
CA LEU A 163 16.64 6.19 9.75
C LEU A 163 17.52 5.24 8.94
N ASP A 164 16.96 4.12 8.47
CA ASP A 164 17.68 3.14 7.64
C ASP A 164 18.16 3.75 6.32
N LEU A 165 17.41 4.71 5.77
CA LEU A 165 17.79 5.49 4.59
C LEU A 165 18.76 6.65 4.89
N GLY A 166 19.19 6.81 6.14
CA GLY A 166 20.06 7.92 6.57
C GLY A 166 19.36 9.27 6.64
N GLY A 167 18.02 9.28 6.64
CA GLY A 167 17.21 10.47 6.85
C GLY A 167 17.12 10.88 8.31
N VAL A 168 16.54 12.06 8.54
CA VAL A 168 16.22 12.57 9.87
C VAL A 168 14.72 12.73 9.96
N VAL A 169 14.10 12.08 10.94
CA VAL A 169 12.67 12.22 11.20
C VAL A 169 12.37 13.67 11.59
N GLN A 170 11.38 14.26 10.93
CA GLN A 170 10.97 15.64 11.17
C GLN A 170 9.83 15.71 12.19
N GLY A 171 9.61 16.89 12.77
CA GLY A 171 8.59 17.12 13.80
C GLY A 171 8.95 16.53 15.17
N ASP A 172 7.98 16.46 16.06
CA ASP A 172 8.20 16.04 17.45
C ASP A 172 8.04 14.53 17.67
N TRP A 173 8.36 13.74 16.64
CA TRP A 173 8.26 12.28 16.66
C TRP A 173 9.41 11.66 17.45
N ARG A 174 9.09 10.69 18.30
CA ARG A 174 10.08 9.89 19.05
C ARG A 174 9.60 8.46 19.23
N VAL A 175 10.53 7.54 19.39
CA VAL A 175 10.22 6.15 19.76
C VAL A 175 10.18 6.04 21.28
N VAL A 176 9.12 5.43 21.80
CA VAL A 176 8.97 5.04 23.21
C VAL A 176 8.65 3.55 23.29
N GLU A 177 8.80 2.94 24.46
CA GLU A 177 8.30 1.59 24.71
C GLU A 177 6.83 1.63 25.13
N ASP A 178 6.01 0.77 24.53
CA ASP A 178 4.62 0.56 24.95
C ASP A 178 4.54 -0.22 26.29
N SER A 179 3.33 -0.49 26.77
CA SER A 179 3.11 -1.26 28.01
C SER A 179 3.62 -2.71 27.96
N LEU A 180 3.96 -3.22 26.77
CA LEU A 180 4.48 -4.55 26.51
C LEU A 180 5.99 -4.52 26.19
N GLY A 181 6.63 -3.35 26.20
CA GLY A 181 8.04 -3.17 25.88
C GLY A 181 8.35 -3.07 24.38
N ASN A 182 7.35 -2.93 23.51
CA ASN A 182 7.58 -2.79 22.06
C ASN A 182 7.88 -1.33 21.69
N PRO A 183 8.80 -1.08 20.75
CA PRO A 183 9.04 0.26 20.24
C PRO A 183 7.79 0.79 19.51
N THR A 184 7.38 2.00 19.85
CA THR A 184 6.24 2.71 19.26
C THR A 184 6.61 4.15 18.99
N ALA A 185 6.43 4.61 17.75
CA ALA A 185 6.59 6.02 17.40
C ALA A 185 5.38 6.82 17.92
N VAL A 186 5.66 7.88 18.68
CA VAL A 186 4.64 8.78 19.24
C VAL A 186 5.02 10.23 19.00
N ARG A 187 4.02 11.09 18.83
CA ARG A 187 4.21 12.54 18.73
C ARG A 187 4.20 13.18 20.12
N SER A 188 5.23 13.96 20.42
CA SER A 188 5.46 14.50 21.77
C SER A 188 4.39 15.46 22.27
N THR A 189 3.77 16.22 21.37
CA THR A 189 2.86 17.35 21.67
C THR A 189 1.37 16.99 21.63
N GLY A 190 1.02 15.72 21.40
CA GLY A 190 -0.36 15.31 21.16
C GLY A 190 -0.90 15.81 19.81
N LEU A 191 -1.87 15.10 19.24
CA LEU A 191 -2.45 15.46 17.95
C LEU A 191 -3.37 16.68 18.11
N GLN A 192 -2.86 17.90 17.96
CA GLN A 192 -3.75 19.03 17.65
C GLN A 192 -4.20 18.86 16.20
N GLY A 193 -5.43 18.39 16.01
CA GLY A 193 -5.98 18.03 14.68
C GLY A 193 -5.98 19.17 13.65
N GLN A 194 -5.72 20.42 14.07
CA GLN A 194 -5.70 21.59 13.21
C GLN A 194 -4.40 21.73 12.37
N ASP A 195 -3.25 21.25 12.89
CA ASP A 195 -1.97 21.32 12.17
C ASP A 195 -1.81 20.20 11.12
N ARG A 196 -2.47 19.05 11.33
CA ARG A 196 -2.48 17.94 10.35
C ARG A 196 -3.21 18.29 9.07
N ASP A 197 -4.32 19.02 9.19
CA ASP A 197 -5.24 19.28 8.08
C ASP A 197 -4.65 20.19 7.00
N PHE A 198 -3.61 20.97 7.29
CA PHE A 198 -2.96 21.84 6.31
C PHE A 198 -1.86 21.12 5.52
N ALA A 199 -1.12 20.19 6.16
CA ALA A 199 -0.03 19.46 5.53
C ALA A 199 -0.52 18.27 4.67
N CYS A 200 -1.72 17.77 4.93
CA CYS A 200 -2.21 16.50 4.39
C CYS A 200 -3.36 16.63 3.37
N ARG A 201 -3.61 17.84 2.84
CA ARG A 201 -4.68 18.12 1.86
C ARG A 201 -4.13 18.53 0.51
#